data_AF-A0A2T0VCM9-F1
#
_entry.id   AF-A0A2T0VCM9-F1
#
_cell.length_a   1.000
_cell.length_b   1.000
_cell.length_c   1.000
_cell.angle_alpha   90.00
_cell.angle_beta   90.00
_cell.angle_gamma   90.00
#
_symmetry.space_group_name_H-M   'P 1'
#
loop_
_entity.id
_entity.type
_entity.pdbx_description
1 polymer ?
#
loop_
_entity_poly.entity_id
_entity_poly.type
_entity_poly.pdbx_seq_one_letter_code
_entity_poly.pdbx_strand_id
1 'polypeptide(L)'
;MSTTRFSGLRAVIAAIGVALLVVGTVTAGPISRAEAAGEPGVAHVPIQGGGSTWSANALQQWIRNVWTNKQWKITYDESGSTQGRNGFNNGTLDFGVSEIPYAIANSQEADRQPARGFAYMPIVAGGTAFMYNLQIGGKRVTNLRLSGETVAKIFTGVIAQWDDPAIKADNPGLALPGVPIVPVVRSDGSGATAQVSIWLREQYPAIWDAYCGKVERPLINGHCGVTSNFPIVPSSRFVAKAGSNGVAGYVAQSAAVGAITFVEYSYALSSGFPVAKLLNSAGYYTEPTAGNVAVALLQAQINEDQSSTNYLTQDLRNVYTSGDPRSYALSSYSYIILPTKEEAGFTRDKGLTLADFGAYFLCEGQNQAETLGYSPLPINLVLAGQSQIQKIPGGNPAITGPENCNNPTFSPDGSNKLTATAPYPQECDRQGPAQCVTGTGGAKDESTSNTGGASGAGGTAGGAAGTAGAAGTAGAAGAAQSAAAGTGAVAGAAGAAGSAESLGGDAAAVSDSAEAVLVNATPQTIAQAGLGLTGAFITAASGLVLLAFAALPPLLSRRRSRAGLLPHAPALNSRKTR
;
A
#
# COMPACT_ATOMS: atom_id res chain seq x y z
N MET A 1 -65.29 47.35 22.38
CA MET A 1 -65.62 47.10 23.80
C MET A 1 -65.46 45.61 24.07
N SER A 2 -64.79 45.28 25.18
CA SER A 2 -64.52 43.94 25.73
C SER A 2 -63.41 43.10 25.07
N THR A 3 -62.23 43.12 25.69
CA THR A 3 -61.22 42.05 25.63
C THR A 3 -61.10 41.44 27.03
N THR A 4 -61.38 40.16 27.16
CA THR A 4 -61.22 39.38 28.39
C THR A 4 -60.05 38.41 28.24
N ARG A 5 -59.36 38.22 29.36
CA ARG A 5 -58.03 37.62 29.57
C ARG A 5 -58.03 36.09 29.46
N PHE A 6 -56.91 35.53 28.98
CA PHE A 6 -56.44 34.17 29.33
C PHE A 6 -54.94 34.23 29.65
N SER A 7 -54.63 34.44 30.94
CA SER A 7 -53.29 34.33 31.51
C SER A 7 -53.32 33.20 32.54
N GLY A 8 -52.86 32.00 32.16
CA GLY A 8 -52.91 30.84 33.06
C GLY A 8 -52.19 29.57 32.60
N LEU A 9 -51.38 29.60 31.53
CA LEU A 9 -50.73 28.38 31.02
C LEU A 9 -49.30 28.61 30.51
N ARG A 10 -48.51 29.41 31.22
CA ARG A 10 -47.06 29.55 30.97
C ARG A 10 -46.18 29.43 32.22
N ALA A 11 -46.75 29.15 33.39
CA ALA A 11 -46.02 29.11 34.65
C ALA A 11 -45.64 27.69 35.14
N VAL A 12 -46.08 26.61 34.48
CA VAL A 12 -45.84 25.22 34.95
C VAL A 12 -44.67 24.51 34.24
N ILE A 13 -44.17 25.04 33.12
CA ILE A 13 -43.04 24.43 32.38
C ILE A 13 -41.66 24.94 32.87
N ALA A 14 -41.61 26.05 33.59
CA ALA A 14 -40.35 26.63 34.09
C ALA A 14 -39.84 26.02 35.42
N ALA A 15 -40.64 25.19 36.12
CA ALA A 15 -40.33 24.74 37.47
C ALA A 15 -39.64 23.36 37.56
N ILE A 16 -39.43 22.64 36.44
CA ILE A 16 -38.73 21.34 36.42
C ILE A 16 -37.27 21.49 35.93
N GLY A 17 -36.90 22.64 35.36
CA GLY A 17 -35.55 22.89 34.81
C GLY A 17 -34.48 23.38 35.79
N VAL A 18 -34.81 23.63 37.07
CA VAL A 18 -33.87 24.26 38.03
C VAL A 18 -33.47 23.32 39.19
N ALA A 19 -34.02 22.10 39.26
CA ALA A 19 -33.72 21.13 40.33
C ALA A 19 -32.64 20.08 39.97
N LEU A 20 -31.75 20.37 39.02
CA LEU A 20 -30.63 19.49 38.62
C LEU A 20 -29.27 20.23 38.56
N LEU A 21 -29.08 21.28 39.37
CA LEU A 21 -27.84 22.08 39.35
C LEU A 21 -27.22 22.35 40.73
N VAL A 22 -27.53 21.52 41.75
CA VAL A 22 -26.81 21.56 43.03
C VAL A 22 -26.75 20.14 43.59
N VAL A 23 -25.62 19.45 43.42
CA VAL A 23 -24.97 18.51 44.36
C VAL A 23 -23.82 17.86 43.58
N GLY A 24 -22.58 18.19 43.96
CA GLY A 24 -21.40 17.58 43.34
C GLY A 24 -20.06 18.28 43.58
N THR A 25 -19.94 19.17 44.57
CA THR A 25 -18.62 19.66 45.02
C THR A 25 -18.06 18.71 46.07
N VAL A 26 -17.36 17.66 45.62
CA VAL A 26 -16.39 16.95 46.45
C VAL A 26 -15.03 17.57 46.18
N THR A 27 -14.50 18.29 47.18
CA THR A 27 -13.15 18.84 47.17
C THR A 27 -12.13 17.72 47.31
N ALA A 28 -11.68 17.17 46.18
CA ALA A 28 -10.40 16.49 46.12
C ALA A 28 -9.29 17.55 46.05
N GLY A 29 -8.51 17.69 47.12
CA GLY A 29 -7.33 18.56 47.12
C GLY A 29 -6.33 18.12 46.04
N PRO A 30 -5.48 19.02 45.53
CA PRO A 30 -4.53 18.67 44.49
C PRO A 30 -3.50 17.70 45.06
N ILE A 31 -3.56 16.44 44.63
CA ILE A 31 -2.41 15.54 44.70
C ILE A 31 -1.48 16.00 43.58
N SER A 32 -0.56 16.91 43.91
CA SER A 32 0.58 17.20 43.04
C SER A 32 1.39 15.92 42.89
N ARG A 33 1.15 15.17 41.83
CA ARG A 33 2.17 14.24 41.32
C ARG A 33 3.34 15.12 40.93
N ALA A 34 4.46 14.97 41.62
CA ALA A 34 5.73 15.47 41.13
C ALA A 34 6.01 14.75 39.81
N GLU A 35 5.68 15.38 38.68
CA GLU A 35 6.32 15.08 37.42
C GLU A 35 7.81 15.35 37.64
N ALA A 36 8.62 14.30 37.51
CA ALA A 36 10.05 14.47 37.39
C ALA A 36 10.27 15.43 36.22
N ALA A 37 10.77 16.63 36.51
CA ALA A 37 11.17 17.60 35.50
C ALA A 37 12.33 16.99 34.72
N GLY A 38 12.00 16.26 33.65
CA GLY A 38 12.90 16.07 32.54
C GLY A 38 13.22 17.44 31.96
N GLU A 39 14.45 17.61 31.46
CA GLU A 39 14.84 18.70 30.56
C GLU A 39 13.66 19.12 29.66
N PRO A 40 13.39 20.42 29.45
CA PRO A 40 12.27 20.85 28.63
C PRO A 40 12.37 20.18 27.25
N GLY A 41 11.55 19.15 27.05
CA GLY A 41 11.52 18.41 25.81
C GLY A 41 11.16 19.38 24.69
N VAL A 42 11.86 19.27 23.56
CA VAL A 42 11.48 19.98 22.34
C VAL A 42 10.02 19.65 22.04
N ALA A 43 9.15 20.66 22.02
CA ALA A 43 7.73 20.47 21.78
C ALA A 43 7.45 20.36 20.28
N HIS A 44 6.86 19.24 19.85
CA HIS A 44 6.45 19.01 18.47
C HIS A 44 4.98 19.36 18.28
N VAL A 45 4.69 20.24 17.32
CA VAL A 45 3.32 20.65 16.99
C VAL A 45 2.72 19.75 15.90
N PRO A 46 1.39 19.60 15.84
CA PRO A 46 0.77 18.77 14.81
C PRO A 46 1.08 19.24 13.39
N ILE A 47 1.37 18.30 12.50
CA ILE A 47 1.53 18.53 11.05
C ILE A 47 0.59 17.62 10.26
N GLN A 48 0.16 18.09 9.09
CA GLN A 48 -0.70 17.36 8.18
C GLN A 48 -0.08 17.25 6.79
N GLY A 49 0.01 16.04 6.27
CA GLY A 49 0.40 15.78 4.90
C GLY A 49 -0.65 15.01 4.11
N GLY A 50 -0.35 14.76 2.85
CA GLY A 50 -1.21 13.96 1.99
C GLY A 50 -0.58 13.68 0.63
N GLY A 51 -1.16 12.73 -0.08
CA GLY A 51 -0.80 12.41 -1.45
C GLY A 51 -0.72 10.91 -1.72
N SER A 52 0.44 10.50 -2.22
CA SER A 52 0.73 9.17 -2.71
C SER A 52 0.16 8.03 -1.86
N THR A 53 -0.67 7.19 -2.49
CA THR A 53 -0.98 5.85 -1.97
C THR A 53 0.22 4.92 -2.11
N TRP A 54 1.16 5.21 -3.01
CA TRP A 54 2.33 4.37 -3.29
C TRP A 54 3.21 4.21 -2.05
N SER A 55 3.41 5.27 -1.29
CA SER A 55 4.21 5.27 -0.07
C SER A 55 3.39 5.11 1.22
N ALA A 56 2.06 5.03 1.11
CA ALA A 56 1.18 5.20 2.27
C ALA A 56 1.39 4.12 3.34
N ASN A 57 1.59 2.86 2.96
CA ASN A 57 1.79 1.78 3.93
C ASN A 57 3.04 2.01 4.81
N ALA A 58 4.16 2.45 4.22
CA ALA A 58 5.36 2.81 4.97
C ALA A 58 5.13 4.05 5.86
N LEU A 59 4.56 5.11 5.28
CA LEU A 59 4.34 6.36 5.99
C LEU A 59 3.39 6.19 7.19
N GLN A 60 2.30 5.45 7.02
CA GLN A 60 1.36 5.15 8.10
C GLN A 60 2.00 4.33 9.21
N GLN A 61 2.91 3.39 8.88
CA GLN A 61 3.68 2.67 9.90
C GLN A 61 4.60 3.62 10.67
N TRP A 62 5.31 4.52 9.98
CA TRP A 62 6.19 5.48 10.65
C TRP A 62 5.43 6.47 11.52
N ILE A 63 4.28 6.96 11.06
CA ILE A 63 3.36 7.82 11.84
C ILE A 63 2.95 7.11 13.13
N ARG A 64 2.58 5.81 13.08
CA ARG A 64 2.27 5.02 14.28
C ARG A 64 3.46 4.89 15.22
N ASN A 65 4.67 4.68 14.69
CA ASN A 65 5.87 4.53 15.50
C ASN A 65 6.23 5.83 16.23
N VAL A 66 6.22 6.97 15.53
CA VAL A 66 6.55 8.26 16.17
C VAL A 66 5.46 8.74 17.11
N TRP A 67 4.20 8.41 16.85
CA TRP A 67 3.14 8.61 17.83
C TRP A 67 3.42 7.80 19.11
N THR A 68 3.66 6.49 18.97
CA THR A 68 3.88 5.59 20.10
C THR A 68 5.12 5.98 20.93
N ASN A 69 6.23 6.27 20.25
CA ASN A 69 7.54 6.44 20.90
C ASN A 69 7.86 7.89 21.26
N LYS A 70 7.26 8.86 20.57
CA LYS A 70 7.60 10.29 20.68
C LYS A 70 6.38 11.21 20.86
N GLN A 71 5.16 10.68 20.75
CA GLN A 71 3.90 11.43 20.83
C GLN A 71 3.77 12.54 19.75
N TRP A 72 4.50 12.42 18.64
CA TRP A 72 4.38 13.34 17.50
C TRP A 72 3.06 13.14 16.78
N LYS A 73 2.30 14.22 16.58
CA LYS A 73 0.99 14.18 15.92
C LYS A 73 1.13 14.48 14.43
N ILE A 74 1.02 13.43 13.63
CA ILE A 74 1.12 13.53 12.17
C ILE A 74 -0.12 12.90 11.57
N THR A 75 -0.79 13.62 10.67
CA THR A 75 -1.89 13.07 9.88
C THR A 75 -1.49 12.98 8.41
N TYR A 76 -2.00 11.95 7.73
CA TYR A 76 -1.72 11.74 6.31
C TYR A 76 -2.97 11.29 5.56
N ASP A 77 -3.33 12.03 4.51
CA ASP A 77 -4.40 11.70 3.58
C ASP A 77 -3.85 10.99 2.33
N GLU A 78 -4.19 9.71 2.15
CA GLU A 78 -3.73 8.87 1.03
C GLU A 78 -4.61 9.01 -0.23
N SER A 79 -4.74 10.23 -0.75
CA SER A 79 -5.66 10.58 -1.84
C SER A 79 -5.04 10.56 -3.26
N GLY A 80 -3.79 10.11 -3.39
CA GLY A 80 -3.05 10.04 -4.65
C GLY A 80 -2.07 11.20 -4.86
N SER A 81 -1.00 10.94 -5.60
CA SER A 81 0.15 11.83 -5.73
C SER A 81 -0.21 13.19 -6.34
N THR A 82 -1.13 13.24 -7.31
CA THR A 82 -1.63 14.51 -7.86
C THR A 82 -2.36 15.35 -6.80
N GLN A 83 -3.18 14.73 -5.95
CA GLN A 83 -3.90 15.43 -4.90
C GLN A 83 -2.96 15.96 -3.81
N GLY A 84 -1.96 15.18 -3.40
CA GLY A 84 -0.94 15.64 -2.46
C GLY A 84 -0.16 16.85 -2.96
N ARG A 85 0.23 16.83 -4.25
CA ARG A 85 0.88 17.96 -4.91
C ARG A 85 -0.01 19.20 -4.97
N ASN A 86 -1.29 19.03 -5.27
CA ASN A 86 -2.23 20.14 -5.29
C ASN A 86 -2.48 20.72 -3.89
N GLY A 87 -2.63 19.85 -2.88
CA GLY A 87 -2.81 20.27 -1.49
C GLY A 87 -1.59 21.00 -0.94
N PHE A 88 -0.38 20.54 -1.28
CA PHE A 88 0.84 21.29 -0.97
C PHE A 88 0.87 22.62 -1.74
N ASN A 89 0.66 22.64 -3.05
CA ASN A 89 0.69 23.89 -3.82
C ASN A 89 -0.29 24.96 -3.27
N ASN A 90 -1.48 24.54 -2.84
CA ASN A 90 -2.52 25.41 -2.33
C ASN A 90 -2.37 25.81 -0.84
N GLY A 91 -1.32 25.35 -0.15
CA GLY A 91 -1.11 25.65 1.27
C GLY A 91 -2.06 24.95 2.23
N THR A 92 -2.83 23.95 1.76
CA THR A 92 -3.75 23.18 2.61
C THR A 92 -3.07 22.02 3.33
N LEU A 93 -1.88 21.63 2.88
CA LEU A 93 -1.02 20.62 3.49
C LEU A 93 0.33 21.22 3.87
N ASP A 94 0.87 20.78 5.01
CA ASP A 94 2.21 21.13 5.48
C ASP A 94 3.28 20.49 4.59
N PHE A 95 3.02 19.28 4.10
CA PHE A 95 3.87 18.56 3.15
C PHE A 95 3.03 17.72 2.17
N GLY A 96 3.54 17.52 0.97
CA GLY A 96 2.97 16.57 0.00
C GLY A 96 3.85 15.33 -0.14
N VAL A 97 3.29 14.19 -0.53
CA VAL A 97 4.09 13.01 -0.92
C VAL A 97 3.71 12.57 -2.32
N SER A 98 4.71 12.32 -3.16
CA SER A 98 4.51 12.09 -4.59
C SER A 98 5.71 11.42 -5.26
N GLU A 99 5.43 10.62 -6.27
CA GLU A 99 6.38 10.06 -7.23
C GLU A 99 6.43 10.88 -8.53
N ILE A 100 5.55 11.88 -8.64
CA ILE A 100 5.36 12.79 -9.76
C ILE A 100 6.00 14.15 -9.41
N PRO A 101 7.01 14.63 -10.15
CA PRO A 101 7.45 16.01 -10.00
C PRO A 101 6.46 17.02 -10.63
N TYR A 102 6.53 18.28 -10.20
CA TYR A 102 5.90 19.42 -10.89
C TYR A 102 6.53 19.69 -12.24
N ALA A 103 5.76 20.30 -13.14
CA ALA A 103 6.22 20.80 -14.43
C ALA A 103 6.97 19.75 -15.27
N ILE A 104 6.48 18.51 -15.29
CA ILE A 104 7.07 17.45 -16.10
C ILE A 104 7.05 17.86 -17.57
N ALA A 105 8.23 17.89 -18.18
CA ALA A 105 8.37 18.13 -19.61
C ALA A 105 7.58 17.08 -20.41
N ASN A 106 6.92 17.55 -21.47
CA ASN A 106 6.01 16.75 -22.29
C ASN A 106 4.81 16.15 -21.53
N SER A 107 4.45 16.65 -20.34
CA SER A 107 3.15 16.33 -19.72
C SER A 107 2.00 16.99 -20.48
N GLN A 108 0.81 16.40 -20.40
CA GLN A 108 -0.40 16.92 -21.03
C GLN A 108 -1.15 17.92 -20.15
N GLU A 109 -0.96 17.86 -18.84
CA GLU A 109 -1.64 18.76 -17.91
C GLU A 109 -0.75 19.96 -17.59
N ALA A 110 -1.37 21.14 -17.53
CA ALA A 110 -0.72 22.37 -17.11
C ALA A 110 -0.34 22.25 -15.63
N ASP A 111 0.88 21.82 -15.39
CA ASP A 111 1.39 21.49 -14.08
C ASP A 111 2.45 22.50 -13.66
N ARG A 112 2.02 23.60 -13.05
CA ARG A 112 2.94 24.69 -12.66
C ARG A 112 3.61 24.34 -11.35
N GLN A 113 4.89 24.70 -11.26
CA GLN A 113 5.59 24.69 -9.97
C GLN A 113 4.88 25.61 -8.98
N PRO A 114 4.85 25.24 -7.69
CA PRO A 114 4.26 26.07 -6.66
C PRO A 114 5.03 27.38 -6.52
N ALA A 115 4.31 28.46 -6.21
CA ALA A 115 4.92 29.75 -5.86
C ALA A 115 5.58 29.72 -4.46
N ARG A 116 5.27 28.68 -3.67
CA ARG A 116 5.86 28.41 -2.35
C ARG A 116 7.32 27.95 -2.51
N GLY A 117 8.19 28.31 -1.57
CA GLY A 117 9.54 27.75 -1.53
C GLY A 117 9.49 26.28 -1.13
N PHE A 118 10.04 25.38 -1.94
CA PHE A 118 9.97 23.94 -1.68
C PHE A 118 11.24 23.20 -2.10
N ALA A 119 11.37 21.96 -1.65
CA ALA A 119 12.34 20.98 -2.13
C ALA A 119 11.70 19.58 -2.20
N TYR A 120 12.30 18.71 -2.99
CA TYR A 120 11.99 17.28 -2.98
C TYR A 120 13.02 16.54 -2.14
N MET A 121 12.55 15.56 -1.37
CA MET A 121 13.41 14.69 -0.58
C MET A 121 12.96 13.23 -0.72
N PRO A 122 13.86 12.28 -1.03
CA PRO A 122 13.54 10.85 -1.00
C PRO A 122 13.02 10.41 0.37
N ILE A 123 12.01 9.54 0.43
CA ILE A 123 11.51 9.02 1.72
C ILE A 123 11.58 7.50 1.83
N VAL A 124 11.22 6.78 0.77
CA VAL A 124 11.16 5.32 0.75
C VAL A 124 11.37 4.84 -0.68
N ALA A 125 12.07 3.72 -0.81
CA ALA A 125 12.25 3.01 -2.07
C ALA A 125 11.30 1.82 -2.17
N GLY A 126 11.04 1.36 -3.39
CA GLY A 126 10.13 0.26 -3.65
C GLY A 126 10.05 -0.08 -5.13
N GLY A 127 9.54 -1.26 -5.42
CA GLY A 127 9.26 -1.69 -6.79
C GLY A 127 7.78 -1.54 -7.11
N THR A 128 7.48 -0.96 -8.27
CA THR A 128 6.14 -1.07 -8.86
C THR A 128 6.00 -2.46 -9.44
N ALA A 129 5.15 -3.26 -8.80
CA ALA A 129 4.96 -4.68 -9.01
C ALA A 129 3.75 -4.95 -9.90
N PHE A 130 3.78 -6.10 -10.61
CA PHE A 130 2.66 -6.55 -11.42
C PHE A 130 1.89 -7.65 -10.70
N MET A 131 0.98 -7.24 -9.81
CA MET A 131 0.09 -8.18 -9.11
C MET A 131 -0.95 -8.75 -10.08
N TYR A 132 -1.17 -10.06 -10.03
CA TYR A 132 -2.06 -10.74 -10.98
C TYR A 132 -2.90 -11.83 -10.33
N ASN A 133 -4.00 -12.18 -10.99
CA ASN A 133 -4.87 -13.29 -10.64
C ASN A 133 -5.06 -14.18 -11.87
N LEU A 134 -4.31 -15.28 -11.92
CA LEU A 134 -4.33 -16.23 -13.03
C LEU A 134 -4.43 -17.64 -12.46
N GLN A 135 -5.17 -18.51 -13.14
CA GLN A 135 -5.31 -19.91 -12.75
C GLN A 135 -5.06 -20.85 -13.92
N ILE A 136 -4.41 -21.98 -13.66
CA ILE A 136 -4.28 -23.11 -14.58
C ILE A 136 -4.92 -24.33 -13.89
N GLY A 137 -5.91 -24.93 -14.56
CA GLY A 137 -6.61 -26.10 -14.00
C GLY A 137 -7.27 -25.83 -12.64
N GLY A 138 -7.77 -24.62 -12.40
CA GLY A 138 -8.39 -24.20 -11.14
C GLY A 138 -7.41 -23.92 -9.99
N LYS A 139 -6.10 -23.97 -10.23
CA LYS A 139 -5.05 -23.61 -9.26
C LYS A 139 -4.43 -22.28 -9.62
N ARG A 140 -4.17 -21.44 -8.63
CA ARG A 140 -3.49 -20.15 -8.80
C ARG A 140 -2.07 -20.36 -9.35
N VAL A 141 -1.70 -19.55 -10.33
CA VAL A 141 -0.33 -19.41 -10.81
C VAL A 141 0.40 -18.43 -9.90
N THR A 142 1.58 -18.79 -9.38
CA THR A 142 2.32 -18.00 -8.39
C THR A 142 3.73 -17.63 -8.83
N ASN A 143 4.20 -18.13 -9.98
CA ASN A 143 5.57 -17.98 -10.48
C ASN A 143 5.64 -17.36 -11.89
N LEU A 144 4.67 -16.52 -12.25
CA LEU A 144 4.59 -15.90 -13.58
C LEU A 144 5.81 -15.00 -13.84
N ARG A 145 6.30 -15.04 -15.08
CA ARG A 145 7.38 -14.21 -15.60
C ARG A 145 6.87 -13.35 -16.74
N LEU A 146 7.36 -12.11 -16.84
CA LEU A 146 7.06 -11.24 -17.95
C LEU A 146 8.31 -10.44 -18.34
N SER A 147 8.60 -10.36 -19.63
CA SER A 147 9.51 -9.34 -20.13
C SER A 147 8.85 -7.96 -20.07
N GLY A 148 9.66 -6.90 -20.01
CA GLY A 148 9.10 -5.55 -20.00
C GLY A 148 8.33 -5.21 -21.27
N GLU A 149 8.72 -5.77 -22.43
CA GLU A 149 7.96 -5.58 -23.68
C GLU A 149 6.60 -6.29 -23.63
N THR A 150 6.54 -7.50 -23.04
CA THR A 150 5.28 -8.22 -22.80
C THR A 150 4.35 -7.40 -21.90
N VAL A 151 4.88 -6.84 -20.80
CA VAL A 151 4.14 -5.92 -19.91
C VAL A 151 3.62 -4.71 -20.68
N ALA A 152 4.48 -4.05 -21.47
CA ALA A 152 4.10 -2.88 -22.26
C ALA A 152 2.94 -3.20 -23.22
N LYS A 153 2.99 -4.36 -23.88
CA LYS A 153 1.92 -4.82 -24.77
C LYS A 153 0.63 -5.18 -24.04
N ILE A 154 0.69 -5.73 -22.82
CA ILE A 154 -0.48 -5.99 -21.99
C ILE A 154 -1.18 -4.67 -21.63
N PHE A 155 -0.43 -3.71 -21.07
CA PHE A 155 -1.01 -2.44 -20.60
C PHE A 155 -1.32 -1.43 -21.72
N THR A 156 -0.94 -1.72 -22.96
CA THR A 156 -1.41 -0.99 -24.16
C THR A 156 -2.49 -1.73 -24.95
N GLY A 157 -2.89 -2.93 -24.46
CA GLY A 157 -3.95 -3.74 -25.05
C GLY A 157 -3.60 -4.40 -26.39
N VAL A 158 -2.30 -4.53 -26.70
CA VAL A 158 -1.80 -5.29 -27.85
C VAL A 158 -1.90 -6.79 -27.56
N ILE A 159 -1.51 -7.21 -26.35
CA ILE A 159 -1.72 -8.58 -25.87
C ILE A 159 -2.99 -8.60 -25.03
N ALA A 160 -3.95 -9.46 -25.41
CA ALA A 160 -5.28 -9.51 -24.81
C ALA A 160 -5.68 -10.88 -24.23
N GLN A 161 -4.84 -11.90 -24.39
CA GLN A 161 -5.06 -13.28 -23.94
C GLN A 161 -3.85 -13.79 -23.20
N TRP A 162 -4.05 -14.57 -22.13
CA TRP A 162 -2.94 -15.09 -21.31
C TRP A 162 -2.10 -16.15 -22.00
N ASP A 163 -2.61 -16.79 -23.05
CA ASP A 163 -1.88 -17.78 -23.84
C ASP A 163 -1.20 -17.20 -25.08
N ASP A 164 -1.04 -15.87 -25.13
CA ASP A 164 -0.32 -15.18 -26.20
C ASP A 164 1.11 -15.73 -26.35
N PRO A 165 1.63 -15.90 -27.59
CA PRO A 165 2.97 -16.41 -27.84
C PRO A 165 4.08 -15.68 -27.07
N ALA A 166 3.97 -14.36 -26.84
CA ALA A 166 4.98 -13.62 -26.08
C ALA A 166 4.98 -14.01 -24.59
N ILE A 167 3.80 -14.19 -23.98
CA ILE A 167 3.69 -14.65 -22.58
C ILE A 167 4.17 -16.10 -22.46
N LYS A 168 3.85 -16.97 -23.43
CA LYS A 168 4.36 -18.35 -23.49
C LYS A 168 5.89 -18.40 -23.61
N ALA A 169 6.49 -17.49 -24.38
CA ALA A 169 7.94 -17.40 -24.50
C ALA A 169 8.62 -17.03 -23.17
N ASP A 170 7.98 -16.17 -22.37
CA ASP A 170 8.45 -15.83 -21.02
C ASP A 170 8.21 -16.97 -20.00
N ASN A 171 7.30 -17.91 -20.28
CA ASN A 171 6.85 -18.96 -19.35
C ASN A 171 6.77 -20.36 -20.01
N PRO A 172 7.89 -20.90 -20.52
CA PRO A 172 7.88 -22.19 -21.24
C PRO A 172 7.42 -23.37 -20.37
N GLY A 173 7.52 -23.25 -19.04
CA GLY A 173 7.07 -24.28 -18.09
C GLY A 173 5.57 -24.27 -17.79
N LEU A 174 4.82 -23.25 -18.23
CA LEU A 174 3.40 -23.07 -17.88
C LEU A 174 2.48 -23.37 -19.07
N ALA A 175 1.49 -24.24 -18.86
CA ALA A 175 0.39 -24.46 -19.79
C ALA A 175 -0.65 -23.32 -19.67
N LEU A 176 -0.29 -22.13 -20.16
CA LEU A 176 -1.10 -20.91 -20.03
C LEU A 176 -2.47 -21.06 -20.71
N PRO A 177 -3.57 -20.63 -20.04
CA PRO A 177 -4.92 -20.78 -20.58
C PRO A 177 -5.28 -19.61 -21.48
N GLY A 178 -6.12 -19.85 -22.50
CA GLY A 178 -6.65 -18.80 -23.38
C GLY A 178 -7.74 -17.94 -22.73
N VAL A 179 -7.52 -17.48 -21.49
CA VAL A 179 -8.44 -16.58 -20.79
C VAL A 179 -8.08 -15.12 -21.09
N PRO A 180 -9.09 -14.24 -21.24
CA PRO A 180 -8.84 -12.83 -21.52
C PRO A 180 -8.04 -12.15 -20.40
N ILE A 181 -7.15 -11.25 -20.80
CA ILE A 181 -6.46 -10.38 -19.85
C ILE A 181 -7.37 -9.19 -19.51
N VAL A 182 -7.43 -8.86 -18.22
CA VAL A 182 -8.14 -7.70 -17.69
C VAL A 182 -7.13 -6.77 -17.02
N PRO A 183 -6.57 -5.77 -17.75
CA PRO A 183 -5.71 -4.77 -17.14
C PRO A 183 -6.50 -3.90 -16.17
N VAL A 184 -6.03 -3.80 -14.93
CA VAL A 184 -6.63 -2.98 -13.88
C VAL A 184 -5.69 -1.81 -13.62
N VAL A 185 -6.17 -0.60 -13.89
CA VAL A 185 -5.37 0.63 -13.86
C VAL A 185 -5.96 1.64 -12.89
N ARG A 186 -5.18 2.67 -12.55
CA ARG A 186 -5.60 3.73 -11.65
C ARG A 186 -6.55 4.71 -12.35
N SER A 187 -7.70 4.99 -11.71
CA SER A 187 -8.66 5.99 -12.19
C SER A 187 -8.35 7.41 -11.69
N ASP A 188 -7.45 7.53 -10.73
CA ASP A 188 -7.04 8.77 -10.07
C ASP A 188 -5.60 9.16 -10.42
N GLY A 189 -5.24 10.42 -10.12
CA GLY A 189 -3.92 10.98 -10.37
C GLY A 189 -2.84 10.30 -9.51
N SER A 190 -2.19 9.31 -10.10
CA SER A 190 -1.39 8.30 -9.40
C SER A 190 0.10 8.40 -9.74
N GLY A 191 0.94 8.30 -8.72
CA GLY A 191 2.37 8.11 -8.87
C GLY A 191 2.75 6.79 -9.56
N ALA A 192 2.08 5.68 -9.24
CA ALA A 192 2.32 4.40 -9.93
C ALA A 192 2.12 4.51 -11.45
N THR A 193 1.01 5.12 -11.90
CA THR A 193 0.77 5.45 -13.31
C THR A 193 1.88 6.30 -13.90
N ALA A 194 2.34 7.33 -13.19
CA ALA A 194 3.43 8.17 -13.66
C ALA A 194 4.74 7.38 -13.83
N GLN A 195 5.11 6.56 -12.85
CA GLN A 195 6.29 5.71 -12.94
C GLN A 195 6.22 4.73 -14.12
N VAL A 196 5.08 4.05 -14.30
CA VAL A 196 4.88 3.13 -15.43
C VAL A 196 4.92 3.89 -16.76
N SER A 197 4.30 5.06 -16.87
CA SER A 197 4.33 5.84 -18.12
C SER A 197 5.71 6.41 -18.44
N ILE A 198 6.50 6.81 -17.43
CA ILE A 198 7.92 7.18 -17.60
C ILE A 198 8.69 5.97 -18.14
N TRP A 199 8.56 4.81 -17.49
CA TRP A 199 9.25 3.60 -17.91
C TRP A 199 8.87 3.16 -19.33
N LEU A 200 7.58 3.19 -19.68
CA LEU A 200 7.09 2.90 -21.04
C LEU A 200 7.66 3.87 -22.07
N ARG A 201 7.71 5.17 -21.76
CA ARG A 201 8.30 6.19 -22.64
C ARG A 201 9.79 5.94 -22.85
N GLU A 202 10.54 5.64 -21.80
CA GLU A 202 12.00 5.47 -21.88
C GLU A 202 12.41 4.13 -22.52
N GLN A 203 11.72 3.03 -22.19
CA GLN A 203 12.12 1.69 -22.58
C GLN A 203 11.36 1.13 -23.78
N TYR A 204 10.12 1.57 -24.00
CA TYR A 204 9.24 1.07 -25.05
C TYR A 204 8.52 2.21 -25.81
N PRO A 205 9.24 3.26 -26.28
CA PRO A 205 8.63 4.47 -26.83
C PRO A 205 7.68 4.17 -28.00
N ALA A 206 8.04 3.27 -28.91
CA ALA A 206 7.19 2.93 -30.05
C ALA A 206 5.84 2.32 -29.63
N ILE A 207 5.81 1.50 -28.58
CA ILE A 207 4.58 0.90 -28.05
C ILE A 207 3.74 1.98 -27.34
N TRP A 208 4.39 2.85 -26.57
CA TRP A 208 3.71 3.92 -25.84
C TRP A 208 3.15 5.01 -26.77
N ASP A 209 3.92 5.44 -27.77
CA ASP A 209 3.53 6.45 -28.76
C ASP A 209 2.31 5.96 -29.58
N ALA A 210 2.35 4.70 -30.03
CA ALA A 210 1.22 4.09 -30.73
C ALA A 210 -0.03 4.00 -29.85
N TYR A 211 0.13 3.65 -28.58
CA TYR A 211 -0.98 3.62 -27.63
C TYR A 211 -1.58 5.01 -27.43
N CYS A 212 -0.75 6.02 -27.24
CA CYS A 212 -1.20 7.41 -27.08
C CYS A 212 -1.96 7.90 -28.31
N GLY A 213 -1.50 7.59 -29.53
CA GLY A 213 -2.27 7.86 -30.74
C GLY A 213 -3.66 7.20 -30.72
N LYS A 214 -3.74 5.93 -30.28
CA LYS A 214 -5.01 5.18 -30.17
C LYS A 214 -5.99 5.77 -29.15
N VAL A 215 -5.49 6.35 -28.05
CA VAL A 215 -6.31 7.01 -27.01
C VAL A 215 -6.39 8.53 -27.19
N GLU A 216 -6.04 9.03 -28.38
CA GLU A 216 -6.11 10.44 -28.77
C GLU A 216 -5.35 11.39 -27.83
N ARG A 217 -4.28 10.86 -27.22
CA ARG A 217 -3.38 11.63 -26.36
C ARG A 217 -2.39 12.41 -27.23
N PRO A 218 -2.26 13.74 -27.04
CA PRO A 218 -1.29 14.56 -27.75
C PRO A 218 0.14 14.00 -27.72
N LEU A 219 0.78 14.01 -28.88
CA LEU A 219 2.19 13.70 -29.07
C LEU A 219 2.96 15.01 -29.30
N ILE A 220 4.11 15.16 -28.62
CA ILE A 220 5.01 16.30 -28.79
C ILE A 220 6.23 15.81 -29.55
N ASN A 221 6.47 16.35 -30.75
CA ASN A 221 7.50 15.89 -31.67
C ASN A 221 7.43 14.37 -31.95
N GLY A 222 6.20 13.83 -32.06
CA GLY A 222 5.96 12.41 -32.30
C GLY A 222 6.02 11.52 -31.06
N HIS A 223 6.31 12.07 -29.88
CA HIS A 223 6.47 11.29 -28.66
C HIS A 223 5.38 11.57 -27.61
N CYS A 224 4.98 10.52 -26.92
CA CYS A 224 3.98 10.58 -25.89
C CYS A 224 4.55 11.04 -24.53
N GLY A 225 3.76 11.87 -23.87
CA GLY A 225 4.03 12.38 -22.54
C GLY A 225 3.84 11.38 -21.40
N VAL A 226 4.43 11.74 -20.25
CA VAL A 226 4.12 11.15 -18.94
C VAL A 226 2.68 11.47 -18.57
N THR A 227 2.04 10.59 -17.79
CA THR A 227 0.70 10.83 -17.27
C THR A 227 0.56 10.31 -15.85
N SER A 228 -0.24 10.99 -15.03
CA SER A 228 -0.67 10.52 -13.71
C SER A 228 -2.03 9.82 -13.76
N ASN A 229 -2.84 10.13 -14.77
CA ASN A 229 -4.13 9.50 -15.05
C ASN A 229 -3.95 8.49 -16.19
N PHE A 230 -4.20 7.20 -15.93
CA PHE A 230 -3.94 6.19 -16.96
C PHE A 230 -5.02 6.30 -18.04
N PRO A 231 -4.67 6.54 -19.32
CA PRO A 231 -5.68 6.66 -20.36
C PRO A 231 -6.23 5.29 -20.68
N ILE A 232 -7.55 5.18 -20.81
CA ILE A 232 -8.21 3.91 -21.14
C ILE A 232 -8.76 3.98 -22.57
N VAL A 233 -8.63 2.87 -23.29
CA VAL A 233 -9.29 2.73 -24.59
C VAL A 233 -10.79 2.51 -24.33
N PRO A 234 -11.69 3.33 -24.91
CA PRO A 234 -13.13 3.12 -24.80
C PRO A 234 -13.53 1.71 -25.21
N SER A 235 -14.49 1.11 -24.49
CA SER A 235 -14.99 -0.25 -24.77
C SER A 235 -13.95 -1.38 -24.69
N SER A 236 -12.79 -1.13 -24.09
CA SER A 236 -11.79 -2.17 -23.81
C SER A 236 -12.13 -2.96 -22.53
N ARG A 237 -11.35 -4.00 -22.24
CA ARG A 237 -11.44 -4.79 -20.99
C ARG A 237 -10.75 -4.11 -19.80
N PHE A 238 -10.25 -2.88 -19.97
CA PHE A 238 -9.58 -2.17 -18.89
C PHE A 238 -10.58 -1.85 -17.77
N VAL A 239 -10.15 -2.05 -16.54
CA VAL A 239 -10.90 -1.67 -15.34
C VAL A 239 -10.14 -0.57 -14.63
N ALA A 240 -10.80 0.54 -14.34
CA ALA A 240 -10.21 1.64 -13.60
C ALA A 240 -10.71 1.64 -12.15
N LYS A 241 -9.79 1.71 -11.18
CA LYS A 241 -10.10 1.84 -9.74
C LYS A 241 -9.24 2.92 -9.10
N ALA A 242 -9.80 3.60 -8.11
CA ALA A 242 -9.10 4.66 -7.38
C ALA A 242 -8.21 4.05 -6.29
N GLY A 243 -6.99 4.57 -6.15
CA GLY A 243 -6.05 4.19 -5.10
C GLY A 243 -5.45 2.79 -5.28
N SER A 244 -4.33 2.55 -4.61
CA SER A 244 -3.63 1.26 -4.62
C SER A 244 -4.49 0.12 -4.04
N ASN A 245 -5.23 0.40 -2.95
CA ASN A 245 -6.22 -0.53 -2.39
C ASN A 245 -7.32 -0.90 -3.39
N GLY A 246 -7.78 0.05 -4.21
CA GLY A 246 -8.85 -0.20 -5.18
C GLY A 246 -8.41 -1.13 -6.31
N VAL A 247 -7.20 -0.93 -6.85
CA VAL A 247 -6.68 -1.79 -7.93
C VAL A 247 -6.27 -3.18 -7.41
N ALA A 248 -5.54 -3.26 -6.28
CA ALA A 248 -5.16 -4.52 -5.67
C ALA A 248 -6.38 -5.30 -5.20
N GLY A 249 -7.32 -4.62 -4.54
CA GLY A 249 -8.57 -5.21 -4.07
C GLY A 249 -9.46 -5.75 -5.18
N TYR A 250 -9.42 -5.18 -6.39
CA TYR A 250 -10.11 -5.75 -7.56
C TYR A 250 -9.44 -7.03 -8.04
N VAL A 251 -8.11 -7.01 -8.23
CA VAL A 251 -7.34 -8.20 -8.67
C VAL A 251 -7.50 -9.35 -7.67
N ALA A 252 -7.57 -9.04 -6.38
CA ALA A 252 -7.70 -10.01 -5.30
C ALA A 252 -9.06 -10.75 -5.25
N GLN A 253 -10.06 -10.32 -6.03
CA GLN A 253 -11.38 -10.97 -6.06
C GLN A 253 -11.30 -12.35 -6.71
N SER A 254 -11.94 -13.35 -6.12
CA SER A 254 -12.00 -14.71 -6.68
C SER A 254 -12.58 -14.76 -8.10
N ALA A 255 -13.49 -13.84 -8.44
CA ALA A 255 -14.09 -13.72 -9.77
C ALA A 255 -13.22 -12.96 -10.79
N ALA A 256 -12.14 -12.29 -10.36
CA ALA A 256 -11.28 -11.48 -11.23
C ALA A 256 -10.16 -12.32 -11.87
N VAL A 257 -10.42 -13.58 -12.19
CA VAL A 257 -9.45 -14.43 -12.92
C VAL A 257 -9.17 -13.81 -14.29
N GLY A 258 -7.89 -13.69 -14.61
CA GLY A 258 -7.39 -12.99 -15.79
C GLY A 258 -6.93 -11.55 -15.53
N ALA A 259 -7.15 -11.02 -14.32
CA ALA A 259 -6.79 -9.65 -13.98
C ALA A 259 -5.29 -9.48 -13.68
N ILE A 260 -4.74 -8.33 -14.06
CA ILE A 260 -3.38 -7.88 -13.74
C ILE A 260 -3.37 -6.38 -13.51
N THR A 261 -2.66 -5.91 -12.49
CA THR A 261 -2.47 -4.50 -12.19
C THR A 261 -1.00 -4.16 -12.02
N PHE A 262 -0.65 -2.88 -12.11
CA PHE A 262 0.58 -2.36 -11.53
C PHE A 262 0.24 -1.70 -10.20
N VAL A 263 0.94 -2.10 -9.14
CA VAL A 263 0.72 -1.61 -7.78
C VAL A 263 2.02 -1.73 -7.01
N GLU A 264 2.11 -1.03 -5.91
CA GLU A 264 3.25 -1.11 -5.01
C GLU A 264 3.31 -2.49 -4.39
N TYR A 265 4.53 -3.04 -4.29
CA TYR A 265 4.72 -4.40 -3.81
C TYR A 265 4.08 -4.67 -2.44
N SER A 266 4.05 -3.66 -1.58
CA SER A 266 3.38 -3.70 -0.27
C SER A 266 1.92 -4.18 -0.33
N TYR A 267 1.16 -3.77 -1.35
CA TYR A 267 -0.25 -4.17 -1.49
C TYR A 267 -0.42 -5.61 -1.98
N ALA A 268 0.51 -6.10 -2.81
CA ALA A 268 0.53 -7.51 -3.22
C ALA A 268 0.88 -8.42 -2.03
N LEU A 269 1.87 -8.01 -1.22
CA LEU A 269 2.21 -8.70 0.02
C LEU A 269 1.03 -8.75 0.99
N SER A 270 0.42 -7.61 1.28
CA SER A 270 -0.67 -7.53 2.26
C SER A 270 -1.95 -8.26 1.82
N SER A 271 -2.15 -8.42 0.51
CA SER A 271 -3.30 -9.15 -0.04
C SER A 271 -3.06 -10.65 -0.19
N GLY A 272 -1.83 -11.13 -0.01
CA GLY A 272 -1.49 -12.55 -0.20
C GLY A 272 -1.54 -12.99 -1.67
N PHE A 273 -1.24 -12.08 -2.60
CA PHE A 273 -1.27 -12.35 -4.04
C PHE A 273 0.12 -12.33 -4.68
N PRO A 274 0.34 -13.14 -5.72
CA PRO A 274 1.61 -13.17 -6.44
C PRO A 274 1.81 -11.94 -7.30
N VAL A 275 3.08 -11.68 -7.61
CA VAL A 275 3.52 -10.65 -8.56
C VAL A 275 4.34 -11.28 -9.69
N ALA A 276 4.23 -10.76 -10.91
CA ALA A 276 5.08 -11.27 -11.99
C ALA A 276 6.55 -10.89 -11.73
N LYS A 277 7.47 -11.84 -11.95
CA LYS A 277 8.90 -11.52 -12.04
C LYS A 277 9.18 -10.81 -13.35
N LEU A 278 10.03 -9.78 -13.31
CA LEU A 278 10.38 -8.98 -14.49
C LEU A 278 11.76 -9.32 -15.03
N LEU A 279 11.87 -9.51 -16.34
CA LEU A 279 13.17 -9.68 -17.00
C LEU A 279 13.98 -8.38 -16.87
N ASN A 280 15.16 -8.46 -16.27
CA ASN A 280 16.13 -7.37 -16.21
C ASN A 280 17.17 -7.45 -17.35
N SER A 281 17.98 -6.41 -17.49
CA SER A 281 19.00 -6.31 -18.56
C SER A 281 20.13 -7.34 -18.45
N ALA A 282 20.29 -7.98 -17.28
CA ALA A 282 21.23 -9.08 -17.08
C ALA A 282 20.67 -10.45 -17.49
N GLY A 283 19.41 -10.51 -17.96
CA GLY A 283 18.77 -11.74 -18.42
C GLY A 283 18.19 -12.60 -17.29
N TYR A 284 17.85 -12.00 -16.15
CA TYR A 284 17.18 -12.68 -15.03
C TYR A 284 15.79 -12.10 -14.78
N TYR A 285 14.84 -12.96 -14.43
CA TYR A 285 13.52 -12.55 -13.97
C TYR A 285 13.55 -12.29 -12.45
N THR A 286 13.39 -11.03 -12.03
CA THR A 286 13.52 -10.64 -10.62
C THR A 286 12.20 -10.14 -10.03
N GLU A 287 12.03 -10.33 -8.72
CA GLU A 287 10.95 -9.75 -7.93
C GLU A 287 11.34 -8.36 -7.37
N PRO A 288 10.36 -7.51 -7.04
CA PRO A 288 10.57 -6.22 -6.37
C PRO A 288 10.89 -6.36 -4.87
N THR A 289 11.75 -7.30 -4.49
CA THR A 289 12.20 -7.47 -3.09
C THR A 289 13.07 -6.29 -2.65
N ALA A 290 13.19 -6.08 -1.33
CA ALA A 290 14.00 -5.01 -0.77
C ALA A 290 15.44 -5.02 -1.32
N GLY A 291 16.11 -6.17 -1.32
CA GLY A 291 17.48 -6.30 -1.85
C GLY A 291 17.57 -5.94 -3.35
N ASN A 292 16.66 -6.46 -4.17
CA ASN A 292 16.67 -6.23 -5.62
C ASN A 292 16.44 -4.76 -5.99
N VAL A 293 15.52 -4.10 -5.26
CA VAL A 293 15.20 -2.68 -5.44
C VAL A 293 16.36 -1.81 -4.96
N ALA A 294 16.91 -2.10 -3.79
CA ALA A 294 18.03 -1.34 -3.23
C ALA A 294 19.26 -1.39 -4.14
N VAL A 295 19.60 -2.58 -4.67
CA VAL A 295 20.70 -2.76 -5.63
C VAL A 295 20.46 -1.97 -6.91
N ALA A 296 19.23 -2.02 -7.47
CA ALA A 296 18.90 -1.25 -8.67
C ALA A 296 19.06 0.26 -8.44
N LEU A 297 18.63 0.78 -7.28
CA LEU A 297 18.69 2.20 -6.93
C LEU A 297 20.10 2.72 -6.59
N LEU A 298 21.13 1.87 -6.54
CA LEU A 298 22.52 2.33 -6.57
C LEU A 298 22.85 3.08 -7.88
N GLN A 299 22.09 2.82 -8.95
CA GLN A 299 22.22 3.52 -10.23
C GLN A 299 21.34 4.77 -10.34
N ALA A 300 20.50 5.06 -9.33
CA ALA A 300 19.62 6.22 -9.35
C ALA A 300 20.42 7.52 -9.24
N GLN A 301 20.03 8.50 -10.04
CA GLN A 301 20.60 9.84 -10.00
C GLN A 301 19.54 10.85 -9.57
N ILE A 302 19.97 11.86 -8.82
CA ILE A 302 19.15 13.01 -8.48
C ILE A 302 19.60 14.17 -9.37
N ASN A 303 18.64 14.85 -9.98
CA ASN A 303 18.96 16.05 -10.77
C ASN A 303 19.38 17.20 -9.83
N GLU A 304 20.67 17.52 -9.79
CA GLU A 304 21.20 18.60 -8.95
C GLU A 304 21.30 19.97 -9.66
N ASP A 305 20.88 20.06 -10.93
CA ASP A 305 20.84 21.32 -11.66
C ASP A 305 19.71 22.22 -11.14
N GLN A 306 20.08 23.23 -10.36
CA GLN A 306 19.15 24.21 -9.77
C GLN A 306 18.39 25.04 -10.82
N SER A 307 18.89 25.12 -12.06
CA SER A 307 18.20 25.81 -13.14
C SER A 307 17.13 24.94 -13.82
N SER A 308 17.15 23.63 -13.55
CA SER A 308 16.20 22.68 -14.11
C SER A 308 14.84 22.74 -13.42
N THR A 309 13.76 22.66 -14.20
CA THR A 309 12.40 22.47 -13.64
C THR A 309 12.24 21.15 -12.89
N ASN A 310 13.16 20.20 -13.13
CA ASN A 310 13.23 18.90 -12.51
C ASN A 310 14.28 18.83 -11.37
N TYR A 311 14.74 19.97 -10.83
CA TYR A 311 15.69 20.01 -9.72
C TYR A 311 15.21 19.14 -8.53
N LEU A 312 16.12 18.33 -7.98
CA LEU A 312 15.94 17.33 -6.91
C LEU A 312 15.01 16.16 -7.22
N THR A 313 14.67 15.94 -8.49
CA THR A 313 13.84 14.81 -8.92
C THR A 313 14.68 13.66 -9.47
N GLN A 314 14.10 12.46 -9.55
CA GLN A 314 14.77 11.24 -10.02
C GLN A 314 15.09 11.28 -11.50
N ASP A 315 16.27 10.77 -11.81
CA ASP A 315 16.59 10.13 -13.07
C ASP A 315 16.85 8.63 -12.83
N LEU A 316 15.97 7.81 -13.38
CA LEU A 316 15.98 6.35 -13.24
C LEU A 316 16.43 5.62 -14.50
N ARG A 317 16.93 6.32 -15.54
CA ARG A 317 17.28 5.67 -16.83
C ARG A 317 18.31 4.56 -16.66
N ASN A 318 19.29 4.76 -15.77
CA ASN A 318 20.31 3.74 -15.45
C ASN A 318 19.79 2.64 -14.51
N VAL A 319 18.68 2.88 -13.81
CA VAL A 319 18.00 1.86 -12.97
C VAL A 319 17.28 0.87 -13.88
N TYR A 320 16.59 1.36 -14.92
CA TYR A 320 15.84 0.53 -15.87
C TYR A 320 16.72 -0.44 -16.65
N THR A 321 17.98 -0.07 -16.89
CA THR A 321 18.94 -0.80 -17.72
C THR A 321 20.12 -1.37 -16.92
N SER A 322 20.00 -1.43 -15.59
CA SER A 322 21.06 -1.91 -14.72
C SER A 322 21.52 -3.32 -15.12
N GLY A 323 22.84 -3.47 -15.30
CA GLY A 323 23.47 -4.75 -15.65
C GLY A 323 23.67 -5.70 -14.46
N ASP A 324 23.29 -5.31 -13.24
CA ASP A 324 23.39 -6.19 -12.08
C ASP A 324 22.27 -7.25 -12.13
N PRO A 325 22.59 -8.57 -12.06
CA PRO A 325 21.60 -9.64 -12.06
C PRO A 325 20.51 -9.53 -10.99
N ARG A 326 20.79 -8.87 -9.88
CA ARG A 326 19.85 -8.69 -8.76
C ARG A 326 18.84 -7.58 -9.01
N SER A 327 19.06 -6.72 -10.00
CA SER A 327 18.25 -5.53 -10.20
C SER A 327 16.80 -5.87 -10.54
N TYR A 328 15.86 -5.12 -9.95
CA TYR A 328 14.48 -5.06 -10.41
C TYR A 328 14.26 -3.80 -11.25
N ALA A 329 13.84 -3.96 -12.51
CA ALA A 329 13.82 -2.87 -13.49
C ALA A 329 12.88 -1.71 -13.10
N LEU A 330 11.72 -1.97 -12.51
CA LEU A 330 10.75 -0.94 -12.10
C LEU A 330 10.95 -0.50 -10.64
N SER A 331 12.21 -0.37 -10.24
CA SER A 331 12.60 0.19 -8.94
C SER A 331 12.54 1.71 -8.97
N SER A 332 12.03 2.30 -7.90
CA SER A 332 11.87 3.75 -7.79
C SER A 332 11.85 4.18 -6.31
N TYR A 333 11.81 5.48 -6.09
CA TYR A 333 11.57 6.05 -4.77
C TYR A 333 10.57 7.19 -4.84
N SER A 334 9.89 7.42 -3.73
CA SER A 334 8.95 8.52 -3.55
C SER A 334 9.63 9.74 -2.93
N TYR A 335 9.07 10.93 -3.21
CA TYR A 335 9.48 12.18 -2.59
C TYR A 335 8.45 12.66 -1.59
N ILE A 336 8.94 13.23 -0.52
CA ILE A 336 8.22 14.27 0.19
C ILE A 336 8.54 15.62 -0.44
N ILE A 337 7.50 16.41 -0.65
CA ILE A 337 7.55 17.80 -1.08
C ILE A 337 7.42 18.62 0.19
N LEU A 338 8.52 19.26 0.58
CA LEU A 338 8.65 19.98 1.84
C LEU A 338 8.85 21.48 1.60
N PRO A 339 8.38 22.35 2.50
CA PRO A 339 8.61 23.78 2.41
C PRO A 339 10.05 24.14 2.85
N THR A 340 10.64 25.14 2.21
CA THR A 340 11.99 25.65 2.50
C THR A 340 11.99 27.06 3.09
N LYS A 341 10.80 27.63 3.33
CA LYS A 341 10.59 28.96 3.90
C LYS A 341 9.38 28.95 4.82
N GLU A 342 9.38 29.81 5.83
CA GLU A 342 8.20 30.07 6.64
C GLU A 342 7.16 30.80 5.81
N GLU A 343 5.88 30.49 6.04
CA GLU A 343 4.77 31.17 5.37
C GLU A 343 3.46 31.02 6.17
N ALA A 344 2.40 31.66 5.68
CA ALA A 344 1.09 31.52 6.28
C ALA A 344 0.64 30.05 6.26
N GLY A 345 0.58 29.43 7.44
CA GLY A 345 0.20 28.02 7.61
C GLY A 345 1.36 27.07 7.93
N PHE A 346 2.61 27.47 7.68
CA PHE A 346 3.80 26.68 8.00
C PHE A 346 4.83 27.47 8.82
N THR A 347 4.89 27.18 10.12
CA THR A 347 5.75 27.86 11.09
C THR A 347 7.05 27.09 11.33
N ARG A 348 8.02 27.74 11.99
CA ARG A 348 9.24 27.11 12.48
C ARG A 348 8.98 25.83 13.32
N ASP A 349 7.96 25.83 14.18
CA ASP A 349 7.64 24.66 15.02
C ASP A 349 7.11 23.47 14.21
N LYS A 350 6.30 23.76 13.17
CA LYS A 350 5.86 22.72 12.23
C LYS A 350 7.04 22.16 11.46
N GLY A 351 7.95 23.02 11.02
CA GLY A 351 9.14 22.59 10.31
C GLY A 351 10.14 21.81 11.16
N LEU A 352 10.26 22.10 12.45
CA LEU A 352 10.97 21.23 13.40
C LEU A 352 10.36 19.83 13.44
N THR A 353 9.03 19.73 13.53
CA THR A 353 8.32 18.43 13.52
C THR A 353 8.49 17.68 12.20
N LEU A 354 8.41 18.38 11.07
CA LEU A 354 8.63 17.78 9.76
C LEU A 354 10.09 17.32 9.58
N ALA A 355 11.06 18.10 10.08
CA ALA A 355 12.47 17.76 9.98
C ALA A 355 12.83 16.53 10.81
N ASP A 356 12.36 16.46 12.06
CA ASP A 356 12.60 15.32 12.94
C ASP A 356 11.87 14.06 12.45
N PHE A 357 10.66 14.20 11.90
CA PHE A 357 9.98 13.09 11.23
C PHE A 357 10.75 12.61 9.99
N GLY A 358 11.28 13.56 9.20
CA GLY A 358 12.18 13.30 8.08
C GLY A 358 13.40 12.47 8.48
N ALA A 359 14.06 12.90 9.55
CA ALA A 359 15.25 12.24 10.07
C ALA A 359 14.93 10.83 10.59
N TYR A 360 13.79 10.68 11.27
CA TYR A 360 13.29 9.38 11.71
C TYR A 360 13.11 8.43 10.54
N PHE A 361 12.39 8.82 9.48
CA PHE A 361 12.13 7.88 8.40
C PHE A 361 13.34 7.63 7.51
N LEU A 362 14.28 8.56 7.31
CA LEU A 362 15.50 8.29 6.53
C LEU A 362 16.44 7.29 7.22
N CYS A 363 16.30 7.14 8.54
CA CYS A 363 17.13 6.31 9.38
C CYS A 363 16.28 5.21 10.04
N GLU A 364 15.87 5.38 11.29
CA GLU A 364 15.16 4.37 12.08
C GLU A 364 13.99 3.69 11.35
N GLY A 365 13.19 4.46 10.61
CA GLY A 365 12.05 3.96 9.85
C GLY A 365 12.41 2.94 8.76
N GLN A 366 13.64 2.96 8.25
CA GLN A 366 14.09 2.09 7.16
C GLN A 366 14.20 0.62 7.60
N ASN A 367 14.37 0.34 8.91
CA ASN A 367 14.47 -1.02 9.44
C ASN A 367 13.22 -1.88 9.23
N GLN A 368 12.05 -1.25 9.03
CA GLN A 368 10.79 -1.96 8.79
C GLN A 368 10.41 -2.01 7.30
N ALA A 369 11.18 -1.38 6.41
CA ALA A 369 10.80 -1.22 5.02
C ALA A 369 10.57 -2.57 4.32
N GLU A 370 11.46 -3.54 4.48
CA GLU A 370 11.34 -4.86 3.85
C GLU A 370 10.07 -5.59 4.25
N THR A 371 9.78 -5.66 5.56
CA THR A 371 8.57 -6.30 6.08
C THR A 371 7.29 -5.63 5.57
N LEU A 372 7.35 -4.35 5.26
CA LEU A 372 6.23 -3.58 4.70
C LEU A 372 6.13 -3.68 3.18
N GLY A 373 7.02 -4.44 2.51
CA GLY A 373 7.06 -4.53 1.04
C GLY A 373 7.70 -3.35 0.33
N TYR A 374 8.58 -2.64 1.03
CA TYR A 374 9.41 -1.57 0.51
C TYR A 374 10.88 -1.96 0.58
N SER A 375 11.72 -1.14 -0.03
CA SER A 375 13.16 -1.21 0.11
C SER A 375 13.65 -0.10 1.03
N PRO A 376 14.55 -0.42 1.98
CA PRO A 376 15.38 0.59 2.60
C PRO A 376 16.10 1.45 1.54
N LEU A 377 16.21 2.75 1.77
CA LEU A 377 16.92 3.67 0.88
C LEU A 377 18.43 3.39 0.91
N PRO A 378 19.11 3.25 -0.25
CA PRO A 378 20.56 3.20 -0.32
C PRO A 378 21.20 4.54 0.10
N ILE A 379 22.48 4.48 0.47
CA ILE A 379 23.21 5.61 1.07
C ILE A 379 23.17 6.91 0.25
N ASN A 380 23.24 6.83 -1.08
CA ASN A 380 23.16 8.00 -1.96
C ASN A 380 21.85 8.78 -1.77
N LEU A 381 20.72 8.08 -1.59
CA LEU A 381 19.41 8.69 -1.41
C LEU A 381 19.21 9.20 0.03
N VAL A 382 19.78 8.52 1.03
CA VAL A 382 19.73 8.99 2.43
C VAL A 382 20.52 10.28 2.60
N LEU A 383 21.75 10.36 2.09
CA LEU A 383 22.57 11.58 2.17
C LEU A 383 21.90 12.74 1.44
N ALA A 384 21.32 12.47 0.26
CA ALA A 384 20.54 13.47 -0.46
C ALA A 384 19.35 13.96 0.37
N GLY A 385 18.61 13.06 1.04
CA GLY A 385 17.52 13.45 1.92
C GLY A 385 17.96 14.29 3.11
N GLN A 386 19.01 13.86 3.82
CA GLN A 386 19.56 14.60 4.97
C GLN A 386 19.94 16.06 4.59
N SER A 387 20.46 16.28 3.38
CA SER A 387 20.79 17.63 2.88
C SER A 387 19.58 18.54 2.71
N GLN A 388 18.38 17.99 2.50
CA GLN A 388 17.15 18.76 2.35
C GLN A 388 16.44 19.02 3.67
N ILE A 389 16.55 18.10 4.65
CA ILE A 389 15.97 18.29 5.99
C ILE A 389 16.49 19.58 6.64
N GLN A 390 17.76 19.88 6.46
CA GLN A 390 18.41 21.08 7.00
C GLN A 390 17.85 22.39 6.41
N LYS A 391 17.16 22.32 5.27
CA LYS A 391 16.54 23.49 4.61
C LYS A 391 15.11 23.76 5.11
N ILE A 392 14.53 22.84 5.88
CA ILE A 392 13.20 23.04 6.47
C ILE A 392 13.33 24.13 7.56
N PRO A 393 12.46 25.16 7.56
CA PRO A 393 12.45 26.16 8.62
C PRO A 393 12.30 25.52 10.01
N GLY A 394 13.21 25.81 10.94
CA GLY A 394 13.19 25.18 12.27
C GLY A 394 13.84 23.79 12.33
N GLY A 395 14.26 23.23 11.20
CA GLY A 395 14.99 21.98 11.14
C GLY A 395 16.34 22.06 11.82
N ASN A 396 16.54 21.23 12.84
CA ASN A 396 17.82 20.90 13.42
C ASN A 396 17.77 19.41 13.82
N PRO A 397 17.68 18.51 12.83
CA PRO A 397 17.36 17.11 13.08
C PRO A 397 18.40 16.49 14.00
N ALA A 398 17.94 15.74 15.00
CA ALA A 398 18.84 15.05 15.94
C ALA A 398 19.70 13.96 15.29
N ILE A 399 19.25 13.42 14.15
CA ILE A 399 19.98 12.41 13.38
C ILE A 399 20.62 13.08 12.16
N THR A 400 21.94 13.24 12.22
CA THR A 400 22.75 13.79 11.12
C THR A 400 23.89 12.84 10.78
N GLY A 401 24.20 12.74 9.48
CA GLY A 401 25.29 11.90 8.99
C GLY A 401 24.92 10.42 8.91
N PRO A 402 25.66 9.63 8.13
CA PRO A 402 25.45 8.18 8.03
C PRO A 402 25.80 7.44 9.33
N GLU A 403 26.71 7.96 10.15
CA GLU A 403 27.21 7.33 11.38
C GLU A 403 26.16 7.22 12.50
N ASN A 404 25.23 8.17 12.54
CA ASN A 404 24.12 8.20 13.51
C ASN A 404 22.81 7.68 12.89
N CYS A 405 22.85 7.25 11.62
CA CYS A 405 21.67 6.82 10.89
C CYS A 405 21.53 5.31 10.93
N ASN A 406 20.59 4.81 11.73
CA ASN A 406 20.27 3.39 11.78
C ASN A 406 19.51 2.92 10.52
N ASN A 407 20.24 2.69 9.43
CA ASN A 407 19.71 2.20 8.16
C ASN A 407 20.39 0.87 7.78
N PRO A 408 19.65 -0.17 7.36
CA PRO A 408 20.20 -1.49 7.11
C PRO A 408 21.07 -1.59 5.84
N THR A 409 21.06 -0.59 4.95
CA THR A 409 21.76 -0.64 3.65
C THR A 409 23.23 -0.22 3.71
N PHE A 410 23.66 0.43 4.78
CA PHE A 410 25.04 0.87 4.95
C PHE A 410 25.54 0.70 6.39
N SER A 411 26.86 0.73 6.54
CA SER A 411 27.53 0.75 7.84
C SER A 411 27.65 2.17 8.39
N PRO A 412 27.90 2.34 9.70
CA PRO A 412 28.15 3.67 10.27
C PRO A 412 29.31 4.44 9.61
N ASP A 413 30.28 3.74 9.00
CA ASP A 413 31.37 4.35 8.23
C ASP A 413 30.98 4.75 6.79
N GLY A 414 29.71 4.57 6.41
CA GLY A 414 29.19 4.86 5.09
C GLY A 414 29.45 3.77 4.03
N SER A 415 30.05 2.63 4.39
CA SER A 415 30.24 1.52 3.45
C SER A 415 28.90 0.88 3.06
N ASN A 416 28.74 0.59 1.76
CA ASN A 416 27.53 -0.02 1.21
C ASN A 416 27.47 -1.51 1.55
N LYS A 417 26.42 -1.94 2.27
CA LYS A 417 26.20 -3.34 2.64
C LYS A 417 25.42 -4.13 1.59
N LEU A 418 24.62 -3.45 0.76
CA LEU A 418 23.70 -4.08 -0.19
C LEU A 418 24.41 -4.98 -1.21
N THR A 419 25.56 -4.55 -1.71
CA THR A 419 26.32 -5.32 -2.70
C THR A 419 26.86 -6.63 -2.13
N ALA A 420 27.03 -6.71 -0.80
CA ALA A 420 27.50 -7.91 -0.10
C ALA A 420 26.36 -8.82 0.39
N THR A 421 25.19 -8.27 0.74
CA THR A 421 24.11 -9.04 1.40
C THR A 421 22.91 -9.33 0.52
N ALA A 422 22.69 -8.58 -0.58
CA ALA A 422 21.55 -8.81 -1.46
C ALA A 422 21.70 -10.16 -2.21
N PRO A 423 20.70 -11.06 -2.10
CA PRO A 423 20.78 -12.38 -2.71
C PRO A 423 20.80 -12.29 -4.23
N TYR A 424 21.62 -13.12 -4.87
CA TYR A 424 21.57 -13.30 -6.32
C TYR A 424 20.26 -14.01 -6.73
N PRO A 425 19.70 -13.69 -7.91
CA PRO A 425 18.55 -14.42 -8.44
C PRO A 425 18.90 -15.90 -8.61
N GLN A 426 17.88 -16.76 -8.53
CA GLN A 426 18.06 -18.18 -8.73
C GLN A 426 18.43 -18.49 -10.18
N GLU A 427 19.27 -19.49 -10.43
CA GLU A 427 19.63 -19.91 -11.80
C GLU A 427 18.41 -20.28 -12.64
N CYS A 428 17.38 -20.87 -12.03
CA CYS A 428 16.14 -21.17 -12.73
C CYS A 428 15.37 -19.91 -13.18
N ASP A 429 15.67 -18.72 -12.64
CA ASP A 429 15.12 -17.41 -13.06
C ASP A 429 15.93 -16.76 -14.18
N ARG A 430 17.02 -17.37 -14.64
CA ARG A 430 17.69 -16.94 -15.86
C ARG A 430 16.76 -17.17 -17.06
N GLN A 431 16.74 -16.22 -18.00
CA GLN A 431 15.97 -16.36 -19.24
C GLN A 431 16.35 -17.65 -19.96
N GLY A 432 15.34 -18.46 -20.26
CA GLY A 432 15.53 -19.78 -20.84
C GLY A 432 14.38 -20.74 -20.50
N PRO A 433 14.56 -22.05 -20.77
CA PRO A 433 13.51 -23.05 -20.61
C PRO A 433 13.24 -23.42 -19.14
N ALA A 434 14.19 -23.19 -18.24
CA ALA A 434 14.02 -23.49 -16.81
C ALA A 434 13.12 -22.43 -16.16
N GLN A 435 12.24 -22.86 -15.25
CA GLN A 435 11.38 -21.97 -14.48
C GLN A 435 11.30 -22.37 -13.01
N CYS A 436 11.57 -21.43 -12.10
CA CYS A 436 11.45 -21.66 -10.66
C CYS A 436 9.98 -21.85 -10.29
N VAL A 437 9.69 -22.78 -9.39
CA VAL A 437 8.31 -23.15 -8.99
C VAL A 437 7.82 -22.39 -7.76
N THR A 438 8.73 -21.77 -7.01
CA THR A 438 8.42 -20.98 -5.81
C THR A 438 7.55 -19.79 -6.18
N GLY A 439 6.51 -19.56 -5.38
CA GLY A 439 5.63 -18.42 -5.54
C GLY A 439 6.34 -17.10 -5.26
N THR A 440 5.70 -16.01 -5.67
CA THR A 440 6.21 -14.65 -5.55
C THR A 440 5.31 -13.81 -4.65
N GLY A 441 5.83 -12.66 -4.21
CA GLY A 441 5.03 -11.67 -3.49
C GLY A 441 4.29 -12.23 -2.28
N GLY A 442 3.01 -11.89 -2.15
CA GLY A 442 2.17 -12.35 -1.05
C GLY A 442 1.87 -13.85 -1.08
N ALA A 443 2.24 -14.56 -2.15
CA ALA A 443 2.05 -16.00 -2.33
C ALA A 443 3.39 -16.76 -2.32
N LYS A 444 4.44 -16.22 -1.68
CA LYS A 444 5.79 -16.82 -1.63
C LYS A 444 5.85 -18.24 -1.05
N ASP A 445 4.90 -18.58 -0.19
CA ASP A 445 4.82 -19.89 0.47
C ASP A 445 4.01 -20.92 -0.35
N GLU A 446 3.46 -20.51 -1.49
CA GLU A 446 2.78 -21.37 -2.45
C GLU A 446 3.74 -21.79 -3.58
N SER A 447 3.38 -22.82 -4.35
CA SER A 447 4.18 -23.24 -5.51
C SER A 447 3.30 -23.56 -6.73
N THR A 448 3.84 -23.30 -7.91
CA THR A 448 3.22 -23.66 -9.20
C THR A 448 4.12 -24.64 -9.92
N SER A 449 3.61 -25.84 -10.20
CA SER A 449 4.35 -26.87 -10.91
C SER A 449 4.51 -26.52 -12.40
N ASN A 450 5.69 -26.79 -12.95
CA ASN A 450 5.91 -26.71 -14.38
C ASN A 450 5.31 -27.95 -15.05
N THR A 451 4.36 -27.75 -15.96
CA THR A 451 3.70 -28.83 -16.73
C THR A 451 4.10 -28.81 -18.21
N GLY A 452 4.81 -27.75 -18.66
CA GLY A 452 5.38 -27.62 -19.99
C GLY A 452 6.74 -28.32 -20.12
N GLY A 453 6.74 -29.64 -20.22
CA GLY A 453 7.91 -30.43 -20.58
C GLY A 453 7.52 -31.45 -21.64
N ALA A 454 8.09 -31.35 -22.83
CA ALA A 454 7.90 -32.29 -23.91
C ALA A 454 8.13 -33.73 -23.45
N SER A 455 7.16 -34.60 -23.75
CA SER A 455 7.38 -36.03 -23.84
C SER A 455 8.49 -36.32 -24.85
N GLY A 456 9.62 -36.87 -24.37
CA GLY A 456 10.76 -37.18 -25.23
C GLY A 456 11.76 -38.13 -24.59
N ALA A 457 11.66 -39.40 -24.98
CA ALA A 457 12.64 -40.48 -24.87
C ALA A 457 12.98 -41.06 -23.48
N GLY A 458 12.42 -42.25 -23.23
CA GLY A 458 13.05 -43.23 -22.34
C GLY A 458 14.43 -43.63 -22.86
N GLY A 459 15.38 -43.75 -21.94
CA GLY A 459 16.70 -44.30 -22.17
C GLY A 459 17.05 -45.25 -21.02
N THR A 460 16.87 -46.54 -21.25
CA THR A 460 17.32 -47.60 -20.37
C THR A 460 18.83 -47.83 -20.56
N ALA A 461 19.51 -48.10 -19.44
CA ALA A 461 20.74 -48.87 -19.27
C ALA A 461 22.11 -48.27 -19.69
N GLY A 462 23.02 -48.28 -18.71
CA GLY A 462 24.47 -48.18 -18.88
C GLY A 462 25.16 -48.32 -17.52
N GLY A 463 25.41 -49.56 -17.09
CA GLY A 463 26.10 -49.87 -15.83
C GLY A 463 27.62 -49.99 -16.00
N ALA A 464 28.34 -49.73 -14.89
CA ALA A 464 29.66 -50.27 -14.53
C ALA A 464 29.87 -49.96 -13.03
N ALA A 465 29.86 -50.97 -12.14
CA ALA A 465 31.05 -51.60 -11.52
C ALA A 465 31.98 -50.59 -10.81
N GLY A 466 32.32 -50.66 -9.52
CA GLY A 466 32.03 -51.57 -8.42
C GLY A 466 32.89 -51.16 -7.23
N THR A 467 32.56 -51.58 -6.00
CA THR A 467 33.54 -51.96 -4.95
C THR A 467 32.80 -52.57 -3.76
N ALA A 468 33.43 -53.60 -3.22
CA ALA A 468 32.91 -54.54 -2.23
C ALA A 468 33.02 -54.00 -0.79
N GLY A 469 32.13 -54.48 0.07
CA GLY A 469 32.22 -54.40 1.52
C GLY A 469 31.19 -55.33 2.16
N ALA A 470 31.64 -56.52 2.56
CA ALA A 470 30.83 -57.57 3.18
C ALA A 470 30.64 -57.33 4.69
N ALA A 471 29.48 -57.68 5.24
CA ALA A 471 29.31 -58.74 6.27
C ALA A 471 27.99 -58.64 7.06
N GLY A 472 27.27 -59.78 7.16
CA GLY A 472 26.34 -60.17 8.23
C GLY A 472 24.95 -59.52 8.21
N THR A 473 23.81 -60.17 8.46
CA THR A 473 23.47 -61.53 8.92
C THR A 473 21.98 -61.75 8.64
N ALA A 474 21.58 -63.01 8.53
CA ALA A 474 20.27 -63.52 8.13
C ALA A 474 19.10 -63.18 9.07
N GLY A 475 17.86 -63.24 8.53
CA GLY A 475 16.63 -63.38 9.33
C GLY A 475 15.32 -63.16 8.57
N ALA A 476 14.75 -64.26 8.05
CA ALA A 476 13.33 -64.60 7.80
C ALA A 476 12.28 -63.47 7.59
N ALA A 477 11.62 -63.35 6.43
CA ALA A 477 10.48 -64.15 5.93
C ALA A 477 9.11 -63.88 6.60
N GLY A 478 8.12 -63.50 5.76
CA GLY A 478 6.69 -63.28 6.05
C GLY A 478 6.18 -62.03 5.32
N ALA A 479 5.68 -62.05 4.08
CA ALA A 479 4.38 -62.60 3.63
C ALA A 479 3.26 -62.34 4.65
N ALA A 480 2.08 -61.82 4.33
CA ALA A 480 1.46 -61.32 3.11
C ALA A 480 0.09 -60.72 3.55
N GLN A 481 -0.48 -59.82 2.73
CA GLN A 481 -1.94 -59.65 2.50
C GLN A 481 -2.81 -59.21 3.71
N SER A 482 -3.94 -58.52 3.57
CA SER A 482 -4.68 -57.95 2.46
C SER A 482 -5.82 -57.08 3.05
N ALA A 483 -6.06 -55.95 2.38
CA ALA A 483 -7.36 -55.52 1.87
C ALA A 483 -8.53 -55.08 2.80
N ALA A 484 -9.21 -54.08 2.22
CA ALA A 484 -10.65 -53.82 2.19
C ALA A 484 -11.20 -52.76 3.17
N ALA A 485 -11.26 -51.54 2.63
CA ALA A 485 -12.49 -50.81 2.30
C ALA A 485 -13.67 -50.81 3.30
N GLY A 486 -14.09 -49.59 3.66
CA GLY A 486 -15.38 -49.32 4.28
C GLY A 486 -15.78 -47.87 4.06
N THR A 487 -16.57 -47.63 3.02
CA THR A 487 -17.28 -46.39 2.68
C THR A 487 -18.33 -46.02 3.73
N GLY A 488 -18.58 -44.72 3.92
CA GLY A 488 -19.77 -44.25 4.64
C GLY A 488 -19.93 -42.73 4.59
N ALA A 489 -20.69 -42.25 3.62
CA ALA A 489 -21.22 -40.88 3.57
C ALA A 489 -22.66 -40.87 4.08
N VAL A 490 -23.03 -39.91 4.93
CA VAL A 490 -24.41 -39.36 5.00
C VAL A 490 -24.36 -37.91 5.49
N ALA A 491 -25.21 -37.08 4.88
CA ALA A 491 -25.41 -35.65 5.09
C ALA A 491 -26.37 -35.32 6.25
N GLY A 492 -26.36 -34.06 6.73
CA GLY A 492 -27.45 -33.51 7.55
C GLY A 492 -27.21 -32.17 8.27
N ALA A 493 -27.49 -31.07 7.56
CA ALA A 493 -28.12 -29.79 7.97
C ALA A 493 -27.77 -29.01 9.28
N ALA A 494 -27.40 -27.75 9.05
CA ALA A 494 -27.87 -26.48 9.68
C ALA A 494 -27.66 -26.18 11.18
N GLY A 495 -27.05 -25.02 11.46
CA GLY A 495 -27.16 -24.32 12.75
C GLY A 495 -26.06 -23.27 12.97
N ALA A 496 -26.44 -22.00 12.95
CA ALA A 496 -25.58 -20.85 13.25
C ALA A 496 -25.40 -20.67 14.77
N ALA A 497 -24.19 -20.28 15.21
CA ALA A 497 -23.90 -19.28 16.25
C ALA A 497 -22.46 -19.48 16.75
N GLY A 498 -21.69 -18.39 16.82
CA GLY A 498 -20.35 -18.40 17.38
C GLY A 498 -20.35 -18.41 18.90
N SER A 499 -19.26 -18.91 19.47
CA SER A 499 -18.62 -18.36 20.68
C SER A 499 -17.28 -19.07 20.90
N ALA A 500 -16.41 -18.33 21.57
CA ALA A 500 -15.00 -18.60 21.80
C ALA A 500 -14.71 -19.82 22.68
N GLU A 501 -13.65 -20.56 22.34
CA GLU A 501 -12.82 -21.36 23.26
C GLU A 501 -11.38 -21.30 22.69
N SER A 502 -10.42 -20.74 23.42
CA SER A 502 -9.56 -21.44 24.38
C SER A 502 -8.75 -22.57 23.74
N LEU A 503 -7.49 -22.28 23.40
CA LEU A 503 -6.48 -23.31 23.21
C LEU A 503 -5.25 -23.01 24.07
N GLY A 504 -5.14 -23.78 25.15
CA GLY A 504 -3.88 -24.10 25.79
C GLY A 504 -3.00 -24.91 24.84
N GLY A 505 -1.69 -24.77 25.03
CA GLY A 505 -0.67 -25.15 24.07
C GLY A 505 -0.36 -26.64 23.97
N ASP A 506 0.53 -26.94 23.03
CA ASP A 506 1.54 -27.98 23.21
C ASP A 506 2.82 -27.60 22.46
N ALA A 507 3.93 -27.76 23.17
CA ALA A 507 5.28 -27.46 22.73
C ALA A 507 5.86 -28.66 21.96
N ALA A 508 6.51 -28.38 20.83
CA ALA A 508 7.48 -29.29 20.23
C ALA A 508 8.83 -28.55 20.13
N ALA A 509 9.81 -29.11 20.82
CA ALA A 509 11.15 -28.59 20.98
C ALA A 509 11.95 -28.59 19.66
N VAL A 510 12.70 -27.52 19.42
CA VAL A 510 13.92 -27.54 18.61
C VAL A 510 15.00 -26.82 19.41
N SER A 511 16.00 -27.58 19.84
CA SER A 511 17.27 -27.09 20.39
C SER A 511 18.25 -26.83 19.25
N ASP A 512 18.85 -25.65 19.14
CA ASP A 512 20.22 -25.43 19.63
C ASP A 512 20.68 -23.95 19.52
N SER A 513 21.34 -23.50 20.59
CA SER A 513 22.35 -22.44 20.72
C SER A 513 22.22 -21.09 19.98
N ALA A 514 21.57 -20.12 20.64
CA ALA A 514 22.01 -18.72 20.68
C ALA A 514 21.63 -18.12 22.05
N GLU A 515 22.57 -17.45 22.72
CA GLU A 515 22.40 -16.90 24.07
C GLU A 515 21.16 -16.01 24.18
N ALA A 516 20.27 -16.36 25.12
CA ALA A 516 19.07 -15.59 25.41
C ALA A 516 19.44 -14.29 26.13
N VAL A 517 19.23 -13.15 25.48
CA VAL A 517 19.21 -11.83 26.14
C VAL A 517 18.00 -11.82 27.08
N LEU A 518 18.27 -11.79 28.39
CA LEU A 518 17.27 -11.61 29.44
C LEU A 518 16.66 -10.20 29.33
N VAL A 519 15.54 -10.07 28.61
CA VAL A 519 14.68 -8.88 28.70
C VAL A 519 13.93 -8.97 30.03
N ASN A 520 14.42 -8.23 31.02
CA ASN A 520 13.78 -8.14 32.33
C ASN A 520 12.50 -7.29 32.20
N ALA A 521 11.41 -7.90 31.72
CA ALA A 521 10.10 -7.28 31.72
C ALA A 521 9.53 -7.32 33.13
N THR A 522 9.66 -6.22 33.88
CA THR A 522 8.83 -6.03 35.07
C THR A 522 7.37 -5.94 34.62
N PRO A 523 6.46 -6.84 35.04
CA PRO A 523 5.07 -6.74 34.68
C PRO A 523 4.48 -5.50 35.34
N GLN A 524 4.23 -4.46 34.55
CA GLN A 524 3.42 -3.34 34.98
C GLN A 524 1.96 -3.79 34.94
N THR A 525 1.38 -4.02 36.11
CA THR A 525 -0.07 -4.20 36.25
C THR A 525 -0.76 -2.93 35.74
N ILE A 526 -1.41 -3.02 34.59
CA ILE A 526 -2.31 -1.99 34.10
C ILE A 526 -3.47 -1.93 35.09
N ALA A 527 -3.60 -0.82 35.82
CA ALA A 527 -4.83 -0.55 36.54
C ALA A 527 -5.95 -0.46 35.49
N GLN A 528 -6.81 -1.47 35.46
CA GLN A 528 -8.02 -1.48 34.64
C GLN A 528 -8.81 -0.24 35.03
N ALA A 529 -8.76 0.79 34.18
CA ALA A 529 -9.57 1.98 34.34
C ALA A 529 -11.02 1.55 34.11
N GLY A 530 -11.70 1.16 35.19
CA GLY A 530 -13.14 0.99 35.19
C GLY A 530 -13.74 2.29 34.67
N LEU A 531 -14.68 2.18 33.73
CA LEU A 531 -15.49 3.31 33.29
C LEU A 531 -16.14 3.90 34.55
N GLY A 532 -15.53 4.98 35.07
CA GLY A 532 -16.10 5.73 36.17
C GLY A 532 -17.50 6.21 35.79
N LEU A 533 -18.30 6.57 36.80
CA LEU A 533 -19.70 6.99 36.62
C LEU A 533 -19.89 7.98 35.44
N THR A 534 -18.93 8.88 35.21
CA THR A 534 -18.87 9.80 34.07
C THR A 534 -18.83 9.11 32.69
N GLY A 535 -18.09 8.02 32.52
CA GLY A 535 -18.04 7.24 31.28
C GLY A 535 -19.38 6.56 30.98
N ALA A 536 -20.05 6.02 32.00
CA ALA A 536 -21.36 5.41 31.87
C ALA A 536 -22.45 6.44 31.48
N PHE A 537 -22.37 7.66 32.02
CA PHE A 537 -23.29 8.76 31.66
C PHE A 537 -23.13 9.22 30.22
N ILE A 538 -21.89 9.32 29.70
CA ILE A 538 -21.65 9.71 28.31
C ILE A 538 -22.23 8.65 27.35
N THR A 539 -22.00 7.36 27.63
CA THR A 539 -22.58 6.28 26.82
C THR A 539 -24.11 6.24 26.86
N ALA A 540 -24.72 6.51 28.02
CA ALA A 540 -26.18 6.57 28.16
C ALA A 540 -26.79 7.78 27.44
N ALA A 541 -26.13 8.94 27.50
CA ALA A 541 -26.55 10.15 26.80
C ALA A 541 -26.47 9.97 25.28
N SER A 542 -25.40 9.36 24.77
CA SER A 542 -25.26 9.05 23.34
C SER A 542 -26.33 8.09 22.84
N GLY A 543 -26.70 7.08 23.64
CA GLY A 543 -27.79 6.15 23.33
C GLY A 543 -29.16 6.84 23.23
N LEU A 544 -29.45 7.78 24.13
CA LEU A 544 -30.70 8.55 24.13
C LEU A 544 -30.83 9.49 22.92
N VAL A 545 -29.72 10.10 22.49
CA VAL A 545 -29.70 10.95 21.28
C VAL A 545 -29.96 10.12 20.02
N LEU A 546 -29.35 8.94 19.91
CA LEU A 546 -29.59 8.02 18.78
C LEU A 546 -31.05 7.52 18.74
N LEU A 547 -31.64 7.21 19.89
CA LEU A 547 -33.05 6.82 20.00
C LEU A 547 -33.99 7.97 19.59
N ALA A 548 -33.67 9.21 19.96
CA ALA A 548 -34.44 10.37 19.55
C ALA A 548 -34.40 10.58 18.01
N PHE A 549 -33.22 10.45 17.39
CA PHE A 549 -33.09 10.56 15.94
C PHE A 549 -33.83 9.46 15.17
N ALA A 550 -33.88 8.24 15.71
CA ALA A 550 -34.60 7.13 15.08
C ALA A 550 -36.13 7.24 15.24
N ALA A 551 -36.62 7.77 16.38
CA ALA A 551 -38.05 7.79 16.71
C ALA A 551 -38.81 9.03 16.20
N LEU A 552 -38.14 10.17 16.00
CA LEU A 552 -38.81 11.42 15.57
C LEU A 552 -39.43 11.38 14.15
N PRO A 553 -38.78 10.81 13.12
CA PRO A 553 -39.32 10.81 11.76
C PRO A 553 -40.68 10.09 11.59
N PRO A 554 -40.92 8.89 12.16
CA PRO A 554 -42.22 8.20 12.03
C PRO A 554 -43.34 8.83 12.87
N LEU A 555 -43.03 9.56 13.95
CA LEU A 555 -44.02 10.26 14.78
C LEU A 555 -44.54 11.54 14.12
N LEU A 556 -43.67 12.25 13.38
CA LEU A 556 -44.04 13.45 12.63
C LEU A 556 -44.81 13.11 11.34
N SER A 557 -44.51 11.97 10.69
CA SER A 557 -45.23 11.54 9.48
C SER A 557 -46.68 11.10 9.76
N ARG A 558 -46.95 10.45 10.90
CA ARG A 558 -48.31 10.07 11.34
C ARG A 558 -49.22 11.26 11.69
N ARG A 559 -48.65 12.44 11.96
CA ARG A 559 -49.43 13.64 12.31
C ARG A 559 -49.90 14.42 11.07
N ARG A 560 -49.21 14.29 9.92
CA ARG A 560 -49.59 14.93 8.65
C ARG A 560 -50.68 14.20 7.89
N SER A 561 -50.83 12.89 8.06
CA SER A 561 -51.85 12.08 7.36
C SER A 561 -53.28 12.18 7.93
N ARG A 562 -53.51 12.94 9.02
CA ARG A 562 -54.85 13.19 9.59
C ARG A 562 -55.48 14.54 9.19
N ALA A 563 -54.82 15.34 8.35
CA ALA A 563 -55.27 16.71 8.02
C ALA A 563 -55.70 16.92 6.54
N GLY A 564 -56.03 15.85 5.81
CA GLY A 564 -56.41 15.95 4.40
C GLY A 564 -57.65 15.15 4.04
N LEU A 565 -58.83 15.60 4.50
CA LEU A 565 -60.14 15.16 3.99
C LEU A 565 -61.05 16.40 3.92
N LEU A 566 -61.25 16.92 2.72
CA LEU A 566 -62.35 17.84 2.38
C LEU A 566 -63.06 17.32 1.13
N PRO A 567 -64.39 17.52 1.00
CA PRO A 567 -65.24 16.73 0.11
C PRO A 567 -65.42 17.33 -1.29
N HIS A 568 -65.72 16.44 -2.24
CA HIS A 568 -66.12 16.71 -3.63
C HIS A 568 -67.39 17.56 -3.75
N ALA A 569 -67.44 18.40 -4.78
CA ALA A 569 -68.65 18.99 -5.35
C ALA A 569 -68.68 18.80 -6.89
N PRO A 570 -69.86 18.79 -7.53
CA PRO A 570 -70.16 17.90 -8.66
C PRO A 570 -70.03 18.50 -10.06
N ALA A 571 -70.02 17.60 -11.04
CA ALA A 571 -69.97 17.86 -12.48
C ALA A 571 -71.21 18.56 -13.02
N LEU A 572 -71.00 19.51 -13.94
CA LEU A 572 -72.02 20.04 -14.84
C LEU A 572 -71.56 19.85 -16.29
N ASN A 573 -72.42 19.14 -17.01
CA ASN A 573 -72.30 18.78 -18.41
C ASN A 573 -73.15 19.78 -19.23
N SER A 574 -72.65 20.24 -20.38
CA SER A 574 -73.37 20.27 -21.67
C SER A 574 -73.03 21.46 -22.59
N ARG A 575 -73.08 21.12 -23.89
CA ARG A 575 -73.38 21.92 -25.08
C ARG A 575 -72.23 22.53 -25.89
N LYS A 576 -71.93 21.80 -26.97
CA LYS A 576 -71.78 22.27 -28.37
C LYS A 576 -72.41 23.64 -28.64
N THR A 577 -71.70 24.51 -29.36
CA THR A 577 -72.04 24.89 -30.76
C THR A 577 -71.00 25.83 -31.39
N ARG A 578 -70.70 25.53 -32.66
CA ARG A 578 -70.05 26.29 -33.76
C ARG A 578 -68.55 26.55 -33.68
#